data_AF-A0AAJ1TZ00-F1
#
_entry.id   AF-A0AAJ1TZ00-F1
#
_cell.length_a   1.000
_cell.length_b   1.000
_cell.length_c   1.000
_cell.angle_alpha   90.00
_cell.angle_beta   90.00
_cell.angle_gamma   90.00
#
_symmetry.space_group_name_H-M   'P 1'
#
loop_
_entity.id
_entity.type
_entity.pdbx_description
1 polymer ?
#
loop_
_entity_poly.entity_id
_entity_poly.type
_entity_poly.pdbx_seq_one_letter_code
_entity_poly.pdbx_strand_id
1 'polypeptide(L)'
;MAKPNPLSMAAQVAESLKAPEKAKAVPPVVPAVAEPVPAKTTREGKRFLGYYVEPQRHDEIKQAALDEGIQIQELLRQAVDAWMEANGTEAVATVERRRARRAGKQ
;
A
#
# COMPACT_ATOMS: atom_id res chain seq x y z
N MET A 1 -26.23 29.92 -36.15
CA MET A 1 -24.96 29.19 -36.01
C MET A 1 -25.18 27.99 -35.10
N ALA A 2 -25.30 26.80 -35.65
CA ALA A 2 -25.46 25.55 -34.91
C ALA A 2 -24.13 24.79 -34.96
N LYS A 3 -23.57 24.43 -33.79
CA LYS A 3 -22.30 23.69 -33.66
C LYS A 3 -22.56 22.21 -33.98
N PRO A 4 -21.75 21.54 -34.81
CA PRO A 4 -21.94 20.13 -35.14
C PRO A 4 -21.53 19.21 -33.98
N ASN A 5 -22.28 18.11 -33.85
CA ASN A 5 -22.20 17.11 -32.79
C ASN A 5 -20.95 16.21 -32.99
N PRO A 6 -20.09 15.97 -31.96
CA PRO A 6 -18.79 15.29 -32.12
C PRO A 6 -18.84 13.79 -32.40
N LEU A 7 -20.03 13.19 -32.48
CA LEU A 7 -20.20 11.74 -32.65
C LEU A 7 -20.07 11.27 -34.12
N SER A 8 -20.11 12.17 -35.11
CA SER A 8 -19.99 11.80 -36.54
C SER A 8 -18.57 11.60 -37.05
N MET A 9 -17.53 11.97 -36.29
CA MET A 9 -16.13 11.71 -36.68
C MET A 9 -15.58 10.38 -36.17
N ALA A 10 -16.12 9.82 -35.07
CA ALA A 10 -15.62 8.56 -34.51
C ALA A 10 -16.00 7.33 -35.36
N ALA A 11 -17.14 7.38 -36.06
CA ALA A 11 -17.61 6.25 -36.87
C ALA A 11 -16.84 6.08 -38.20
N GLN A 12 -16.26 7.15 -38.74
CA GLN A 12 -15.57 7.10 -40.04
C GLN A 12 -14.10 6.65 -39.96
N VAL A 13 -13.52 6.58 -38.76
CA VAL A 13 -12.14 6.08 -38.55
C VAL A 13 -12.12 4.57 -38.28
N ALA A 14 -13.22 3.97 -37.84
CA ALA A 14 -13.28 2.56 -37.46
C ALA A 14 -13.41 1.59 -38.67
N GLU A 15 -13.81 2.06 -39.84
CA GLU A 15 -14.15 1.19 -40.98
C GLU A 15 -13.13 1.21 -42.14
N SER A 16 -12.06 2.00 -42.02
CA SER A 16 -11.02 2.06 -43.05
C SER A 16 -9.71 1.48 -42.53
N LEU A 17 -9.21 0.46 -43.24
CA LEU A 17 -7.86 -0.12 -43.18
C LEU A 17 -7.69 -1.40 -42.33
N LYS A 18 -8.50 -2.38 -42.74
CA LYS A 18 -8.11 -3.79 -42.92
C LYS A 18 -6.67 -3.93 -43.48
N ALA A 19 -5.85 -4.75 -42.81
CA ALA A 19 -4.44 -5.08 -43.07
C ALA A 19 -4.14 -5.57 -44.51
N PRO A 20 -2.88 -5.46 -45.00
CA PRO A 20 -1.90 -6.54 -44.79
C PRO A 20 -0.41 -6.15 -44.63
N GLU A 21 0.35 -7.09 -44.02
CA GLU A 21 1.78 -7.43 -44.16
C GLU A 21 2.97 -6.47 -43.83
N LYS A 22 3.84 -6.96 -42.92
CA LYS A 22 5.31 -6.77 -42.75
C LYS A 22 5.91 -5.38 -42.45
N ALA A 23 6.25 -5.15 -41.18
CA ALA A 23 7.62 -4.92 -40.70
C ALA A 23 7.60 -4.77 -39.17
N LYS A 24 8.16 -5.78 -38.45
CA LYS A 24 8.21 -5.81 -36.99
C LYS A 24 9.41 -4.98 -36.52
N ALA A 25 9.22 -3.67 -36.35
CA ALA A 25 10.15 -2.83 -35.59
C ALA A 25 9.89 -3.10 -34.10
N VAL A 26 10.83 -3.82 -33.47
CA VAL A 26 10.79 -4.16 -32.04
C VAL A 26 11.19 -2.90 -31.26
N PRO A 27 10.34 -2.30 -30.41
CA PRO A 27 10.81 -1.29 -29.48
C PRO A 27 11.76 -1.94 -28.45
N PRO A 28 12.80 -1.23 -27.99
CA PRO A 28 13.80 -1.79 -27.09
C PRO A 28 13.12 -2.24 -25.79
N VAL A 29 13.42 -3.47 -25.38
CA VAL A 29 13.01 -4.04 -24.11
C VAL A 29 13.72 -3.26 -23.01
N VAL A 30 13.02 -2.28 -22.44
CA VAL A 30 13.38 -1.72 -21.13
C VAL A 30 13.29 -2.88 -20.14
N PRO A 31 14.35 -3.18 -19.36
CA PRO A 31 14.26 -4.21 -18.34
C PRO A 31 13.14 -3.79 -17.38
N ALA A 32 12.06 -4.57 -17.38
CA ALA A 32 10.99 -4.44 -16.42
C ALA A 32 11.61 -4.59 -15.03
N VAL A 33 11.73 -3.48 -14.32
CA VAL A 33 12.00 -3.47 -12.88
C VAL A 33 10.93 -4.36 -12.29
N ALA A 34 11.32 -5.53 -11.79
CA ALA A 34 10.41 -6.44 -11.11
C ALA A 34 9.88 -5.70 -9.88
N GLU A 35 8.67 -5.14 -10.00
CA GLU A 35 7.97 -4.61 -8.83
C GLU A 35 7.85 -5.76 -7.82
N PRO A 36 8.31 -5.57 -6.57
CA PRO A 36 8.22 -6.61 -5.57
C PRO A 36 6.74 -6.92 -5.36
N VAL A 37 6.33 -8.10 -5.82
CA VAL A 37 4.95 -8.58 -5.67
C VAL A 37 4.66 -8.60 -4.18
N PRO A 38 3.68 -7.81 -3.69
CA PRO A 38 3.40 -7.76 -2.27
C PRO A 38 2.98 -9.16 -1.82
N ALA A 39 3.76 -9.75 -0.92
CA ALA A 39 3.42 -11.01 -0.30
C ALA A 39 2.03 -10.85 0.32
N LYS A 40 1.08 -11.67 -0.16
CA LYS A 40 -0.30 -11.64 0.35
C LYS A 40 -0.30 -12.13 1.78
N THR A 41 -0.14 -11.23 2.74
CA THR A 41 -0.32 -11.58 4.14
C THR A 41 -1.82 -11.79 4.36
N THR A 42 -2.23 -13.01 4.68
CA THR A 42 -3.61 -13.29 5.04
C THR A 42 -3.97 -12.50 6.31
N ARG A 43 -5.19 -11.95 6.34
CA ARG A 43 -5.70 -11.16 7.47
C ARG A 43 -6.23 -12.03 8.62
N GLU A 44 -6.21 -13.34 8.46
CA GLU A 44 -6.69 -14.29 9.46
C GLU A 44 -5.90 -14.16 10.76
N GLY A 45 -6.62 -14.04 11.88
CA GLY A 45 -6.02 -13.82 13.20
C GLY A 45 -5.44 -12.42 13.44
N LYS A 46 -5.35 -11.55 12.44
CA LYS A 46 -4.83 -10.19 12.58
C LYS A 46 -5.92 -9.20 12.95
N ARG A 47 -5.58 -8.24 13.82
CA ARG A 47 -6.46 -7.11 14.17
C ARG A 47 -5.98 -5.86 13.44
N PHE A 48 -6.94 -5.07 12.97
CA PHE A 48 -6.63 -3.77 12.35
C PHE A 48 -6.35 -2.74 13.44
N LEU A 49 -5.26 -1.99 13.26
CA LEU A 49 -4.91 -0.84 14.09
C LEU A 49 -4.87 0.40 13.18
N GLY A 50 -5.84 1.30 13.37
CA GLY A 50 -5.85 2.61 12.74
C GLY A 50 -5.40 3.66 13.75
N TYR A 51 -4.44 4.51 13.38
CA TYR A 51 -3.96 5.59 14.23
C TYR A 51 -3.77 6.86 13.40
N TYR A 52 -4.08 8.01 14.00
CA TYR A 52 -3.85 9.31 13.40
C TYR A 52 -2.49 9.83 13.83
N VAL A 53 -1.66 10.17 12.84
CA VAL A 53 -0.37 10.83 13.05
C VAL A 53 -0.43 12.24 12.48
N GLU A 54 0.43 13.11 12.97
CA GLU A 54 0.62 14.42 12.37
C GLU A 54 1.08 14.28 10.91
N PRO A 55 0.69 15.18 10.00
CA PRO A 55 1.06 15.09 8.58
C PRO A 55 2.56 14.97 8.36
N GLN A 56 3.36 15.76 9.11
CA GLN A 56 4.81 15.73 9.03
C GLN A 56 5.38 14.35 9.40
N ARG A 57 4.86 13.72 10.46
CA ARG A 57 5.27 12.37 10.86
C ARG A 57 4.87 11.32 9.84
N HIS A 58 3.72 11.49 9.18
CA HIS A 58 3.32 10.59 8.10
C HIS A 58 4.30 10.65 6.93
N ASP A 59 4.77 11.85 6.57
CA ASP A 59 5.76 12.02 5.52
C ASP A 59 7.12 11.43 5.91
N GLU A 60 7.56 11.62 7.16
CA GLU A 60 8.78 10.99 7.69
C GLU A 60 8.69 9.45 7.65
N ILE A 61 7.58 8.86 8.07
CA ILE A 61 7.33 7.41 8.00
C ILE A 61 7.35 6.93 6.55
N LYS A 62 6.80 7.71 5.62
CA LYS A 62 6.81 7.39 4.20
C LYS A 62 8.23 7.39 3.63
N GLN A 63 9.05 8.37 3.97
CA GLN A 63 10.46 8.41 3.56
C GLN A 63 11.24 7.22 4.13
N ALA A 64 11.10 6.94 5.43
CA ALA A 64 11.76 5.80 6.05
C ALA A 64 11.39 4.46 5.38
N ALA A 65 10.11 4.27 5.01
CA ALA A 65 9.68 3.08 4.30
C ALA A 65 10.27 2.98 2.89
N LEU A 66 10.45 4.12 2.20
CA LEU A 66 11.11 4.17 0.89
C LEU A 66 12.60 3.84 0.99
N ASP A 67 13.29 4.37 2.00
CA ASP A 67 14.72 4.12 2.24
C ASP A 67 15.00 2.63 2.53
N GLU A 68 14.11 1.99 3.29
CA GLU A 68 14.14 0.56 3.59
C GLU A 68 13.64 -0.31 2.42
N GLY A 69 13.01 0.27 1.40
CA GLY A 69 12.42 -0.45 0.28
C GLY A 69 11.22 -1.33 0.66
N ILE A 70 10.50 -1.00 1.73
CA ILE A 70 9.37 -1.77 2.26
C ILE A 70 8.07 -0.95 2.27
N GLN A 71 6.95 -1.63 2.51
CA GLN A 71 5.67 -0.94 2.69
C GLN A 71 5.60 -0.28 4.06
N ILE A 72 4.92 0.87 4.17
CA ILE A 72 4.66 1.55 5.45
C ILE A 72 4.05 0.60 6.49
N GLN A 73 3.13 -0.29 6.07
CA GLN A 73 2.52 -1.26 6.98
C GLN A 73 3.54 -2.25 7.54
N GLU A 74 4.53 -2.64 6.74
CA GLU A 74 5.59 -3.57 7.15
C GLU A 74 6.60 -2.87 8.07
N LEU A 75 6.96 -1.62 7.77
CA LEU A 75 7.78 -0.78 8.66
C LEU A 75 7.13 -0.63 10.04
N LEU A 76 5.82 -0.30 10.06
CA LEU A 76 5.08 -0.16 11.31
C LEU A 76 4.98 -1.49 12.06
N ARG A 77 4.81 -2.61 11.36
CA ARG A 77 4.82 -3.95 11.96
C ARG A 77 6.16 -4.21 12.66
N GLN A 78 7.27 -4.02 11.96
CA GLN A 78 8.61 -4.22 12.51
C GLN A 78 8.88 -3.31 13.71
N ALA A 79 8.46 -2.05 13.65
CA ALA A 79 8.60 -1.12 14.76
C ALA A 79 7.80 -1.55 16.00
N VAL A 80 6.56 -2.01 15.81
CA VAL A 80 5.73 -2.53 16.90
C VAL A 80 6.32 -3.81 17.48
N ASP A 81 6.76 -4.74 16.62
CA ASP A 81 7.36 -6.00 17.05
C ASP A 81 8.65 -5.76 17.85
N ALA A 82 9.54 -4.90 17.36
CA ALA A 82 10.78 -4.53 18.08
C ALA A 82 10.48 -3.85 19.42
N TRP A 83 9.46 -2.98 19.47
CA TRP A 83 9.05 -2.36 20.72
C TRP A 83 8.48 -3.39 21.72
N MET A 84 7.69 -4.35 21.24
CA MET A 84 7.14 -5.45 22.05
C MET A 84 8.22 -6.41 22.54
N GLU A 85 9.24 -6.69 21.74
CA GLU A 85 10.38 -7.51 22.20
C GLU A 85 11.17 -6.81 23.30
N ALA A 86 11.40 -5.50 23.17
CA ALA A 86 12.17 -4.73 24.15
C ALA A 86 11.38 -4.39 25.43
N ASN A 87 10.07 -4.14 25.32
CA ASN A 87 9.26 -3.55 26.41
C ASN A 87 7.98 -4.33 26.73
N GLY A 88 7.63 -5.34 25.92
CA GLY A 88 6.31 -5.98 25.96
C GLY A 88 6.03 -6.68 27.28
N THR A 89 7.02 -7.33 27.89
CA THR A 89 6.84 -8.03 29.17
C THR A 89 6.43 -7.06 30.29
N GLU A 90 7.09 -5.91 30.38
CA GLU A 90 6.80 -4.91 31.41
C GLU A 90 5.49 -4.16 31.15
N ALA A 91 5.24 -3.81 29.88
CA ALA A 91 4.02 -3.14 29.47
C ALA A 91 2.79 -4.00 29.77
N VAL A 92 2.83 -5.29 29.41
CA VAL A 92 1.73 -6.24 29.68
C VAL A 92 1.57 -6.47 31.17
N ALA A 93 2.65 -6.73 31.92
CA ALA A 93 2.58 -6.93 33.37
C ALA A 93 2.00 -5.70 34.12
N THR A 94 2.24 -4.50 33.61
CA THR A 94 1.67 -3.27 34.17
C THR A 94 0.16 -3.17 33.89
N VAL A 95 -0.27 -3.53 32.69
CA VAL A 95 -1.70 -3.58 32.33
C VAL A 95 -2.43 -4.63 33.17
N GLU A 96 -1.86 -5.82 33.36
CA GLU A 96 -2.44 -6.88 34.18
C GLU A 96 -2.57 -6.47 35.64
N ARG A 97 -1.53 -5.87 36.23
CA ARG A 97 -1.60 -5.34 37.60
C ARG A 97 -2.69 -4.29 37.75
N ARG A 98 -2.87 -3.41 36.76
CA ARG A 98 -3.98 -2.44 36.75
C ARG A 98 -5.34 -3.12 36.64
N ARG A 99 -5.47 -4.18 35.84
CA ARG A 99 -6.70 -4.95 35.69
C ARG A 99 -7.09 -5.67 36.98
N ALA A 100 -6.13 -6.32 37.65
CA ALA A 100 -6.35 -6.99 38.93
C ALA A 100 -6.82 -6.01 40.02
N ARG A 101 -6.24 -4.81 40.10
CA ARG A 101 -6.68 -3.76 41.04
C ARG A 101 -8.11 -3.27 40.80
N ARG A 102 -8.58 -3.28 39.54
CA ARG A 102 -9.97 -2.91 39.22
C ARG A 102 -10.95 -4.04 39.52
N ALA A 103 -10.53 -5.29 39.33
CA ALA A 103 -11.34 -6.46 39.64
C ALA A 103 -11.56 -6.65 41.14
N GLY A 104 -10.54 -6.40 41.98
CA GLY A 104 -10.66 -6.49 43.44
C GLY A 104 -11.33 -5.28 44.12
N LYS A 105 -11.76 -4.28 43.34
CA LYS A 105 -12.53 -3.11 43.82
C LYS A 105 -14.04 -3.23 43.53
N GLN A 106 -14.47 -4.32 42.89
CA GLN A 106 -15.89 -4.66 42.70
C GLN A 106 -16.36 -5.63 43.76
#